data_AF-A0AAP2KT35-F1
#
_entry.id   AF-A0AAP2KT35-F1
#
_cell.length_a   1.000
_cell.length_b   1.000
_cell.length_c   1.000
_cell.angle_alpha   90.00
_cell.angle_beta   90.00
_cell.angle_gamma   90.00
#
_symmetry.space_group_name_H-M   'P 1'
#
loop_
_entity.id
_entity.type
_entity.pdbx_description
1 polymer ?
#
loop_
_entity_poly.entity_id
_entity_poly.type
_entity_poly.pdbx_seq_one_letter_code
_entity_poly.pdbx_strand_id
1 'polypeptide(L)'
;MTAERSQLYYTCVFLHVSFQAVQRSVAAKTGGDDTPCWLDAGLLQMLSGELQRCRQEAAPFAEVGDALDTAIYHCGLLMAQCPGAVSRRLCQHHLEAIMEPLRLAADRLSGNPERTVAGPASPGQRLRSWLGW
;
A
#
# COMPACT_ATOMS: atom_id res chain seq x y z
N MET A 1 -9.76 16.04 -14.16
CA MET A 1 -10.05 14.70 -13.61
C MET A 1 -11.51 14.37 -13.89
N THR A 2 -11.84 13.14 -14.31
CA THR A 2 -13.24 12.67 -14.39
C THR A 2 -13.76 12.31 -13.00
N ALA A 3 -15.08 12.29 -12.79
CA ALA A 3 -15.67 11.94 -11.50
C ALA A 3 -15.26 10.53 -11.03
N GLU A 4 -15.23 9.56 -11.95
CA GLU A 4 -14.80 8.18 -11.70
C GLU A 4 -13.33 8.11 -11.24
N ARG A 5 -12.44 8.87 -11.90
CA ARG A 5 -11.03 8.93 -11.53
C ARG A 5 -10.84 9.51 -10.14
N SER A 6 -11.58 10.58 -9.81
CA SER A 6 -11.56 11.19 -8.49
C SER A 6 -12.09 10.23 -7.41
N GLN A 7 -13.16 9.48 -7.71
CA GLN A 7 -13.69 8.47 -6.80
C GLN A 7 -12.64 7.39 -6.52
N LEU A 8 -12.04 6.81 -7.56
CA LEU A 8 -10.97 5.82 -7.40
C LEU A 8 -9.77 6.34 -6.62
N TYR A 9 -9.38 7.59 -6.86
CA TYR A 9 -8.32 8.25 -6.08
C TYR A 9 -8.66 8.23 -4.58
N TYR A 10 -9.85 8.68 -4.21
CA TYR A 10 -10.27 8.69 -2.80
C TYR A 10 -10.44 7.29 -2.22
N THR A 11 -10.88 6.30 -3.02
CA THR A 11 -10.91 4.89 -2.60
C THR A 11 -9.51 4.36 -2.30
N CYS A 12 -8.52 4.62 -3.17
CA CYS A 12 -7.14 4.22 -2.92
C CYS A 12 -6.57 4.87 -1.66
N VAL A 13 -6.85 6.17 -1.44
CA VAL A 13 -6.45 6.88 -0.22
C VAL A 13 -7.12 6.28 1.02
N PHE A 14 -8.43 6.01 0.96
CA PHE A 14 -9.18 5.38 2.05
C PHE A 14 -8.60 4.01 2.42
N LEU A 15 -8.34 3.16 1.43
CA LEU A 15 -7.72 1.85 1.65
C LEU A 15 -6.33 1.98 2.28
N HIS A 16 -5.50 2.90 1.78
CA HIS A 16 -4.16 3.15 2.33
C HIS A 16 -4.22 3.54 3.82
N VAL A 17 -5.05 4.52 4.18
CA VAL A 17 -5.17 4.96 5.59
C VAL A 17 -5.82 3.89 6.47
N SER A 18 -6.67 3.02 5.91
CA SER A 18 -7.28 1.91 6.64
C SER A 18 -6.23 0.85 7.00
N PHE A 19 -5.39 0.43 6.06
CA PHE A 19 -4.25 -0.45 6.36
C PHE A 19 -3.22 0.21 7.28
N GLN A 20 -3.03 1.53 7.19
CA GLN A 20 -2.18 2.27 8.12
C GLN A 20 -2.73 2.22 9.55
N ALA A 21 -4.05 2.32 9.73
CA ALA A 21 -4.68 2.17 11.04
C ALA A 21 -4.47 0.76 11.60
N VAL A 22 -4.57 -0.27 10.76
CA VAL A 22 -4.25 -1.66 11.13
C VAL A 22 -2.79 -1.78 11.57
N GLN A 23 -1.84 -1.21 10.81
CA GLN A 23 -0.42 -1.23 11.15
C GLN A 23 -0.14 -0.55 12.50
N ARG A 24 -0.76 0.61 12.75
CA ARG A 24 -0.64 1.31 14.04
C ARG A 24 -1.21 0.48 15.20
N SER A 25 -2.32 -0.20 14.99
CA SER A 25 -2.90 -1.13 15.98
C SER A 25 -1.94 -2.27 16.32
N VAL A 26 -1.30 -2.87 15.31
CA VAL A 26 -0.25 -3.88 15.52
C VAL A 26 0.94 -3.29 16.27
N ALA A 27 1.36 -2.08 15.92
CA ALA A 27 2.48 -1.39 16.56
C ALA A 27 2.20 -1.01 18.03
N ALA A 28 0.94 -0.78 18.40
CA ALA A 28 0.54 -0.44 19.76
C ALA A 28 0.51 -1.63 20.72
N LYS A 29 0.50 -2.87 20.20
CA LYS A 29 0.49 -4.08 21.06
C LYS A 29 1.81 -4.21 21.82
N THR A 30 1.74 -4.68 23.05
CA THR A 30 2.91 -4.96 23.90
C THR A 30 3.51 -6.31 23.51
N GLY A 31 4.80 -6.34 23.16
CA GLY A 31 5.48 -7.57 22.74
C GLY A 31 6.61 -7.30 21.76
N GLY A 32 7.63 -8.16 21.74
CA GLY A 32 8.75 -8.06 20.80
C GLY A 32 8.36 -8.41 19.36
N ASP A 33 9.26 -8.12 18.42
CA ASP A 33 9.05 -8.28 16.98
C ASP A 33 8.72 -9.73 16.55
N ASP A 34 9.21 -10.72 17.29
CA ASP A 34 9.01 -12.14 17.01
C ASP A 34 7.70 -12.71 17.59
N THR A 35 6.94 -11.90 18.33
CA THR A 35 5.64 -12.33 18.86
C THR A 35 4.63 -12.57 17.72
N PRO A 36 3.71 -13.55 17.84
CA PRO A 36 2.68 -13.80 16.83
C PRO A 36 1.79 -12.58 16.58
N CYS A 37 1.50 -12.28 15.32
CA CYS A 37 0.58 -11.21 14.93
C CYS A 37 -0.88 -11.70 14.98
N TRP A 38 -1.70 -10.96 15.71
CA TRP A 38 -3.15 -11.17 15.76
C TRP A 38 -3.85 -9.97 15.13
N LEU A 39 -4.40 -10.18 13.93
CA LEU A 39 -5.22 -9.22 13.21
C LEU A 39 -6.69 -9.63 13.29
N ASP A 40 -7.56 -8.63 13.20
CA ASP A 40 -8.99 -8.86 13.04
C ASP A 40 -9.25 -9.39 11.62
N ALA A 41 -9.59 -10.67 11.53
CA ALA A 41 -9.85 -11.33 10.25
C ALA A 41 -11.08 -10.76 9.53
N GLY A 42 -12.10 -10.31 10.26
CA GLY A 42 -13.30 -9.70 9.69
C GLY A 42 -12.99 -8.35 9.05
N LEU A 43 -12.19 -7.52 9.74
CA LEU A 43 -11.70 -6.27 9.18
C LEU A 43 -10.84 -6.50 7.93
N LEU A 44 -9.89 -7.43 7.99
CA LEU A 44 -9.05 -7.75 6.83
C LEU A 44 -9.86 -8.26 5.64
N GLN A 45 -10.86 -9.11 5.88
CA GLN A 45 -11.73 -9.63 4.82
C GLN A 45 -12.55 -8.50 4.18
N MET A 46 -13.07 -7.57 4.99
CA MET A 46 -13.75 -6.37 4.48
C MET A 46 -12.83 -5.53 3.59
N LEU A 47 -11.63 -5.19 4.09
CA LEU A 47 -10.66 -4.37 3.33
C LEU A 47 -10.20 -5.07 2.04
N SER A 48 -10.02 -6.39 2.07
CA SER A 48 -9.71 -7.20 0.90
C SER A 48 -10.82 -7.15 -0.15
N GLY A 49 -12.09 -7.24 0.26
CA GLY A 49 -13.24 -7.09 -0.62
C GLY A 49 -13.31 -5.71 -1.28
N GLU A 50 -13.10 -4.64 -0.51
CA GLU A 50 -13.05 -3.27 -1.03
C GLU A 50 -11.87 -3.05 -1.98
N LEU A 51 -10.72 -3.66 -1.70
CA LEU A 51 -9.56 -3.61 -2.58
C LEU A 51 -9.82 -4.31 -3.93
N GLN A 52 -10.46 -5.49 -3.91
CA GLN A 52 -10.88 -6.19 -5.13
C GLN A 52 -11.89 -5.38 -5.94
N ARG A 53 -12.86 -4.75 -5.28
CA ARG A 53 -13.83 -3.87 -5.94
C ARG A 53 -13.15 -2.66 -6.57
N CYS A 54 -12.26 -2.00 -5.84
CA CYS A 54 -11.46 -0.89 -6.35
C CYS A 54 -10.68 -1.27 -7.61
N ARG A 55 -10.08 -2.48 -7.63
CA ARG A 55 -9.39 -2.99 -8.82
C ARG A 55 -10.31 -3.21 -10.02
N GLN A 56 -11.54 -3.67 -9.81
CA GLN A 56 -12.55 -3.85 -10.85
C GLN A 56 -13.01 -2.51 -11.42
N GLU A 57 -13.32 -1.55 -10.54
CA GLU A 57 -13.68 -0.19 -10.92
C GLU A 57 -12.55 0.53 -11.67
N ALA A 58 -11.29 0.17 -11.36
CA ALA A 58 -10.11 0.70 -12.04
C ALA A 58 -9.83 0.08 -13.43
N ALA A 59 -10.68 -0.82 -13.94
CA ALA A 59 -10.48 -1.44 -15.27
C ALA A 59 -10.22 -0.44 -16.43
N PRO A 60 -10.84 0.75 -16.48
CA PRO A 60 -10.54 1.75 -17.51
C PRO A 60 -9.17 2.45 -17.35
N PHE A 61 -8.50 2.30 -16.21
CA PHE A 61 -7.28 3.02 -15.83
C PHE A 61 -6.09 2.06 -15.74
N ALA A 62 -5.59 1.65 -16.91
CA ALA A 62 -4.51 0.67 -17.01
C ALA A 62 -3.26 1.06 -16.20
N GLU A 63 -2.98 2.35 -16.03
CA GLU A 63 -1.82 2.84 -15.30
C GLU A 63 -1.82 2.48 -13.80
N VAL A 64 -2.96 2.08 -13.21
CA VAL A 64 -3.01 1.66 -11.79
C VAL A 64 -3.24 0.17 -11.58
N GLY A 65 -3.51 -0.59 -12.65
CA GLY A 65 -3.83 -2.02 -12.58
C GLY A 65 -2.80 -2.82 -11.79
N ASP A 66 -1.53 -2.79 -12.22
CA ASP A 66 -0.43 -3.55 -11.61
C ASP A 66 -0.22 -3.21 -10.13
N ALA A 67 -0.40 -1.94 -9.75
CA ALA A 67 -0.24 -1.49 -8.38
C ALA A 67 -1.35 -2.07 -7.50
N LEU A 68 -2.60 -2.04 -7.97
CA LEU A 68 -3.74 -2.64 -7.27
C LEU A 68 -3.64 -4.16 -7.21
N ASP A 69 -3.19 -4.82 -8.28
CA ASP A 69 -2.96 -6.27 -8.31
C ASP A 69 -1.86 -6.69 -7.29
N THR A 70 -0.81 -5.88 -7.16
CA THR A 70 0.25 -6.08 -6.14
C THR A 70 -0.31 -5.94 -4.72
N ALA A 71 -1.13 -4.92 -4.45
CA ALA A 71 -1.78 -4.77 -3.15
C ALA A 71 -2.69 -5.96 -2.83
N ILE A 72 -3.45 -6.46 -3.81
CA ILE A 72 -4.33 -7.64 -3.66
C ILE A 72 -3.49 -8.87 -3.31
N TYR A 73 -2.38 -9.08 -4.01
CA TYR A 73 -1.48 -10.20 -3.75
C TYR A 73 -0.97 -10.21 -2.30
N HIS A 74 -0.44 -9.08 -1.81
CA HIS A 74 0.07 -8.99 -0.44
C HIS A 74 -1.05 -9.08 0.61
N CYS A 75 -2.24 -8.54 0.32
CA CYS A 75 -3.40 -8.71 1.19
C CYS A 75 -3.81 -10.18 1.31
N GLY A 76 -3.82 -10.91 0.19
CA GLY A 76 -4.07 -12.36 0.16
C GLY A 76 -3.02 -13.16 0.94
N LEU A 77 -1.74 -12.83 0.79
CA LEU A 77 -0.67 -13.45 1.58
C LEU A 77 -0.85 -13.21 3.08
N LEU A 78 -1.15 -11.97 3.48
CA LEU A 78 -1.40 -11.63 4.87
C LEU A 78 -2.60 -12.41 5.43
N MET A 79 -3.70 -12.51 4.68
CA MET A 79 -4.88 -13.28 5.08
C MET A 79 -4.61 -14.78 5.21
N ALA A 80 -3.78 -15.35 4.32
CA ALA A 80 -3.42 -16.77 4.39
C ALA A 80 -2.53 -17.11 5.59
N GLN A 81 -1.84 -16.11 6.15
CA GLN A 81 -0.83 -16.28 7.20
C GLN A 81 -1.27 -15.69 8.56
N CYS A 82 -2.38 -14.96 8.61
CA CYS A 82 -2.98 -14.45 9.83
C CYS A 82 -4.32 -15.14 10.14
N PRO A 83 -4.64 -15.37 11.43
CA PRO A 83 -3.88 -14.98 12.62
C PRO A 83 -2.79 -15.99 13.04
N GLY A 84 -1.77 -15.50 13.74
CA GLY A 84 -0.86 -16.32 14.55
C GLY A 84 0.29 -17.03 13.85
N ALA A 85 0.27 -17.19 12.52
CA ALA A 85 1.37 -17.87 11.79
C ALA A 85 2.53 -16.95 11.39
N VAL A 86 2.37 -15.63 11.50
CA VAL A 86 3.42 -14.64 11.21
C VAL A 86 3.82 -13.87 12.46
N SER A 87 5.11 -13.53 12.53
CA SER A 87 5.60 -12.60 13.55
C SER A 87 5.04 -11.20 13.31
N ARG A 88 4.99 -10.40 14.37
CA ARG A 88 4.61 -8.99 14.32
C ARG A 88 5.42 -8.21 13.28
N ARG A 89 6.73 -8.46 13.17
CA ARG A 89 7.59 -7.84 12.15
C ARG A 89 7.16 -8.19 10.73
N LEU A 90 6.90 -9.47 10.46
CA LEU A 90 6.48 -9.91 9.14
C LEU A 90 5.07 -9.39 8.79
N CYS A 91 4.19 -9.28 9.79
CA CYS A 91 2.88 -8.65 9.68
C CYS A 91 2.99 -7.18 9.26
N GLN A 92 3.89 -6.41 9.89
CA GLN A 92 4.17 -5.01 9.51
C GLN A 92 4.71 -4.91 8.08
N HIS A 93 5.63 -5.81 7.70
CA HIS A 93 6.18 -5.86 6.34
C HIS A 93 5.09 -6.09 5.28
N HIS A 94 4.17 -7.04 5.50
CA HIS A 94 3.04 -7.26 4.59
C HIS A 94 2.12 -6.05 4.51
N LEU A 95 1.85 -5.37 5.63
CA LEU A 95 1.04 -4.15 5.64
C LEU A 95 1.69 -3.03 4.82
N GLU A 96 3.01 -2.86 4.92
CA GLU A 96 3.76 -1.92 4.07
C GLU A 96 3.68 -2.29 2.59
N ALA A 97 3.82 -3.58 2.27
CA ALA A 97 3.73 -4.10 0.91
C ALA A 97 2.33 -3.95 0.29
N ILE A 98 1.28 -3.77 1.11
CA ILE A 98 -0.07 -3.38 0.66
C ILE A 98 -0.20 -1.86 0.49
N MET A 99 0.31 -1.10 1.46
CA MET A 99 0.15 0.36 1.51
C MET A 99 0.95 1.09 0.42
N GLU A 100 2.15 0.63 0.08
CA GLU A 100 3.01 1.24 -0.94
C GLU A 100 2.35 1.25 -2.33
N PRO A 101 1.85 0.12 -2.88
CA PRO A 101 1.13 0.11 -4.14
C PRO A 101 -0.16 0.94 -4.12
N LEU A 102 -0.88 0.99 -3.00
CA LEU A 102 -2.06 1.86 -2.85
C LEU A 102 -1.70 3.35 -2.95
N ARG A 103 -0.60 3.77 -2.34
CA ARG A 103 -0.08 5.13 -2.47
C ARG A 103 0.30 5.43 -3.92
N LEU A 104 1.00 4.50 -4.57
CA LEU A 104 1.38 4.63 -5.97
C LEU A 104 0.17 4.77 -6.90
N ALA A 105 -0.87 3.96 -6.70
CA ALA A 105 -2.12 4.07 -7.45
C ALA A 105 -2.79 5.44 -7.23
N ALA A 106 -2.87 5.91 -5.98
CA ALA A 106 -3.41 7.23 -5.67
C ALA A 106 -2.61 8.37 -6.34
N ASP A 107 -1.27 8.33 -6.28
CA ASP A 107 -0.42 9.34 -6.94
C ASP A 107 -0.66 9.36 -8.46
N ARG A 108 -0.75 8.19 -9.11
CA ARG A 108 -1.07 8.09 -10.55
C ARG A 108 -2.47 8.64 -10.87
N LEU A 109 -3.47 8.34 -10.04
CA LEU A 109 -4.84 8.83 -10.21
C LEU A 109 -4.97 10.34 -9.98
N SER A 110 -4.15 10.92 -9.09
CA SER A 110 -4.13 12.37 -8.83
C SER A 110 -3.74 13.21 -10.05
N GLY A 111 -3.15 12.59 -11.08
CA GLY A 111 -2.71 13.27 -12.29
C GLY A 111 -1.45 14.10 -12.08
N ASN A 112 -0.64 13.77 -11.07
CA ASN A 112 0.62 14.44 -10.79
C ASN A 112 1.83 13.63 -11.32
N PRO A 113 2.26 13.85 -12.58
CA PRO A 113 3.34 13.08 -13.20
C PRO A 113 4.71 13.30 -12.54
N GLU A 114 4.91 14.38 -11.78
CA GLU A 114 6.21 14.69 -11.15
C GLU A 114 6.54 13.80 -9.95
N ARG A 115 5.54 13.18 -9.30
CA ARG A 115 5.80 12.31 -8.14
C ARG A 115 6.28 10.91 -8.50
N THR A 116 5.99 10.46 -9.72
CA THR A 116 6.30 9.09 -10.17
C THR A 116 7.75 8.94 -10.66
N VAL A 117 8.49 10.04 -10.86
CA VAL A 117 9.87 10.03 -11.41
C VAL A 117 10.95 10.28 -10.34
N ALA A 118 10.59 10.39 -9.06
CA ALA A 118 11.57 10.38 -7.97
C ALA A 118 12.10 8.94 -7.71
N GLY A 119 12.61 8.29 -8.76
CA GLY A 119 13.54 7.18 -8.61
C GLY A 119 14.82 7.64 -7.92
N PRO A 120 15.61 6.73 -7.34
CA PRO A 120 16.83 7.10 -6.64
C PRO A 120 17.72 7.89 -7.59
N ALA A 121 18.04 9.13 -7.22
CA ALA A 121 18.91 10.01 -7.97
C ALA A 121 20.12 9.23 -8.50
N SER A 122 20.29 9.21 -9.81
CA SER A 122 21.38 8.51 -10.48
C SER A 122 22.72 8.90 -9.81
N PRO A 123 23.64 7.96 -9.58
CA PRO A 123 24.87 8.19 -8.80
C PRO A 123 25.69 9.42 -9.25
N GLY A 124 25.57 9.78 -10.54
CA GLY A 124 26.25 10.95 -11.12
C GLY A 124 25.72 12.32 -10.65
N GLN A 125 24.47 12.42 -10.21
CA GLN A 125 23.91 13.69 -9.69
C GLN A 125 24.40 14.00 -8.27
N ARG A 126 24.64 12.97 -7.45
CA ARG A 126 25.15 13.15 -6.08
C ARG A 126 26.60 13.62 -6.03
N LEU A 127 27.41 13.27 -7.04
CA LEU A 127 28.80 13.72 -7.11
C LEU A 127 28.91 15.21 -7.46
N ARG A 128 27.98 15.74 -8.28
CA ARG A 128 27.99 17.15 -8.69
C ARG A 128 27.58 18.09 -7.56
N SER A 129 26.64 17.69 -6.71
CA SER A 129 26.24 18.50 -5.54
C SER A 129 27.34 18.65 -4.49
N TRP A 130 28.34 17.76 -4.48
CA TRP A 130 29.45 17.82 -3.53
C TRP A 130 30.62 18.69 -4.00
N LEU A 131 30.73 18.94 -5.31
CA LEU A 131 31.85 19.68 -5.90
C LEU A 131 31.53 21.13 -6.28
N GLY A 132 30.33 21.63 -5.94
CA GLY A 132 30.03 23.07 -5.90
C GLY A 132 30.25 23.81 -7.22
N TRP A 133 29.60 23.36 -8.30
CA TRP A 133 29.41 24.13 -9.53
C TRP A 133 27.91 24.36 -9.74
#